data_AF-G5S9F2-F1
#
_entry.id   AF-G5S9F2-F1
#
_cell.length_a   1.000
_cell.length_b   1.000
_cell.length_c   1.000
_cell.angle_alpha   90.00
_cell.angle_beta   90.00
_cell.angle_gamma   90.00
#
_symmetry.space_group_name_H-M   'P 1'
#
loop_
_entity.id
_entity.type
_entity.pdbx_description
1 polymer ?
#
loop_
_entity_poly.entity_id
_entity_poly.type
_entity_poly.pdbx_seq_one_letter_code
_entity_poly.pdbx_strand_id
1 'polypeptide(L)'
;MHAPFLSSVAPEFLGLDSWTELPGIKDVSAIFEGPAYTKWRALRASEDSRYLGLTSPRFLLRQPYAPGDNPVKSFYYRENVSRSHDDYLWGNTAFLLAANMAESFRQYRWCPNIIGPQNGGAVKDLPVHLYEAMGQLQAKIPTEVLITDRREFELAEEGFITLTMRKGSDNAAFFSANSVQKPKVFPNTPEGKEAETNYKLGTQLPYLFIISRLAHYIKVLQREQIGSWKERGDLERELNTWIRQYVADQENPPAEVRSRKPLRQARIEVLDVEGEPGWYQVSLSVRPHFKYMGASFELSLVGRLDRD
;
A
#
# COMPACT_ATOMS: atom_id res chain seq x y z
N MET A 1 -11.67 -13.87 -8.45
CA MET A 1 -11.94 -12.81 -7.46
C MET A 1 -10.79 -11.83 -7.53
N HIS A 2 -11.01 -10.55 -7.88
CA HIS A 2 -9.94 -9.54 -8.00
C HIS A 2 -9.88 -8.69 -6.74
N ALA A 3 -9.54 -9.32 -5.61
CA ALA A 3 -9.53 -8.67 -4.31
C ALA A 3 -8.24 -9.06 -3.57
N PRO A 4 -7.34 -8.11 -3.28
CA PRO A 4 -6.17 -8.38 -2.47
C PRO A 4 -6.53 -8.84 -1.06
N PHE A 5 -5.79 -9.82 -0.56
CA PHE A 5 -5.80 -10.25 0.83
C PHE A 5 -4.75 -9.46 1.62
N LEU A 6 -5.21 -8.82 2.70
CA LEU A 6 -4.38 -7.99 3.57
C LEU A 6 -4.35 -8.61 4.97
N SER A 7 -3.15 -8.74 5.53
CA SER A 7 -2.95 -9.22 6.90
C SER A 7 -1.71 -8.55 7.51
N SER A 8 -1.24 -9.04 8.65
CA SER A 8 0.00 -8.60 9.31
C SER A 8 0.96 -9.77 9.49
N VAL A 9 2.24 -9.45 9.65
CA VAL A 9 3.24 -10.40 10.15
C VAL A 9 3.46 -10.26 11.65
N ALA A 10 3.91 -11.34 12.27
CA ALA A 10 4.33 -11.39 13.66
C ALA A 10 5.85 -11.18 13.76
N PRO A 11 6.41 -10.74 14.90
CA PRO A 11 7.84 -10.42 15.02
C PRO A 11 8.74 -11.64 14.75
N GLU A 12 8.26 -12.85 15.04
CA GLU A 12 8.98 -14.10 14.81
C GLU A 12 9.24 -14.36 13.32
N PHE A 13 8.45 -13.72 12.43
CA PHE A 13 8.68 -13.76 10.98
C PHE A 13 9.99 -13.08 10.57
N LEU A 14 10.55 -12.21 11.40
CA LEU A 14 11.89 -11.63 11.21
C LEU A 14 12.92 -12.28 12.15
N GLY A 15 12.55 -13.36 12.84
CA GLY A 15 13.38 -13.98 13.87
C GLY A 15 13.56 -13.13 15.12
N LEU A 16 12.58 -12.28 15.44
CA LEU A 16 12.56 -11.44 16.63
C LEU A 16 11.56 -11.99 17.66
N ASP A 17 11.85 -11.80 18.95
CA ASP A 17 10.89 -12.10 20.01
C ASP A 17 9.86 -10.96 20.14
N SER A 18 10.24 -9.73 19.79
CA SER A 18 9.40 -8.54 19.83
C SER A 18 9.79 -7.53 18.75
N TRP A 19 8.82 -6.76 18.25
CA TRP A 19 9.07 -5.67 17.31
C TRP A 19 9.99 -4.58 17.85
N THR A 20 10.15 -4.48 19.18
CA THR A 20 11.10 -3.55 19.82
C THR A 20 12.55 -3.82 19.44
N GLU A 21 12.88 -5.03 18.98
CA GLU A 21 14.22 -5.45 18.58
C GLU A 21 14.55 -5.14 17.12
N LEU A 22 13.55 -4.72 16.33
CA LEU A 22 13.71 -4.37 14.91
C LEU A 22 14.87 -3.39 14.62
N PRO A 23 15.15 -2.36 15.45
CA PRO A 23 16.27 -1.47 15.21
C PRO A 23 17.64 -2.16 15.29
N GLY A 24 17.74 -3.29 16.00
CA GLY A 24 18.96 -4.07 16.19
C GLY A 24 19.35 -4.92 14.98
N ILE A 25 18.43 -5.17 14.04
CA ILE A 25 18.72 -5.89 12.79
C ILE A 25 19.71 -5.06 11.96
N LYS A 26 20.81 -5.64 11.49
CA LYS A 26 21.72 -4.89 10.60
C LYS A 26 21.20 -4.84 9.17
N ASP A 27 20.78 -5.98 8.65
CA ASP A 27 20.31 -6.15 7.28
C ASP A 27 19.06 -7.05 7.26
N VAL A 28 17.95 -6.49 6.80
CA VAL A 28 16.67 -7.20 6.68
C VAL A 28 16.72 -8.23 5.55
N SER A 29 17.39 -7.91 4.45
CA SER A 29 17.42 -8.78 3.26
C SER A 29 18.13 -10.10 3.55
N ALA A 30 19.24 -10.04 4.31
CA ALA A 30 20.03 -11.20 4.72
C ALA A 30 19.22 -12.24 5.53
N ILE A 31 18.22 -11.81 6.31
CA ILE A 31 17.35 -12.71 7.07
C ILE A 31 16.58 -13.62 6.11
N PHE A 32 16.06 -13.05 5.03
CA PHE A 32 15.21 -13.75 4.07
C PHE A 32 16.00 -14.60 3.06
N GLU A 33 17.33 -14.59 3.09
CA GLU A 33 18.19 -15.49 2.31
C GLU A 33 18.34 -16.87 2.97
N GLY A 34 18.12 -16.95 4.28
CA GLY A 34 18.24 -18.19 5.05
C GLY A 34 17.33 -19.34 4.56
N PRO A 35 17.70 -20.61 4.82
CA PRO A 35 16.95 -21.76 4.32
C PRO A 35 15.51 -21.84 4.85
N ALA A 36 15.23 -21.31 6.05
CA ALA A 36 13.89 -21.24 6.63
C ALA A 36 12.88 -20.48 5.74
N TYR A 37 13.34 -19.52 4.96
CA TYR A 37 12.50 -18.68 4.08
C TYR A 37 12.39 -19.21 2.64
N THR A 38 12.78 -20.46 2.37
CA THR A 38 12.70 -21.04 1.02
C THR A 38 11.28 -20.96 0.43
N LYS A 39 10.25 -21.26 1.23
CA LYS A 39 8.85 -21.16 0.80
C LYS A 39 8.38 -19.71 0.66
N TRP A 40 8.87 -18.81 1.51
CA TRP A 40 8.60 -17.37 1.38
C TRP A 40 9.15 -16.80 0.07
N ARG A 41 10.41 -17.10 -0.27
CA ARG A 41 11.01 -16.67 -1.55
C ARG A 41 10.26 -17.23 -2.75
N ALA A 42 9.83 -18.50 -2.70
CA ALA A 42 9.00 -19.10 -3.75
C ALA A 42 7.63 -18.40 -3.87
N LEU A 43 6.99 -18.05 -2.75
CA LEU A 43 5.74 -17.28 -2.74
C LEU A 43 5.94 -15.92 -3.42
N ARG A 44 6.98 -15.17 -3.06
CA ARG A 44 7.28 -13.85 -3.64
C ARG A 44 7.56 -13.89 -5.14
N ALA A 45 8.00 -15.02 -5.68
CA ALA A 45 8.24 -15.21 -7.11
C ALA A 45 6.96 -15.58 -7.89
N SER A 46 5.89 -16.00 -7.20
CA SER A 46 4.62 -16.37 -7.82
C SER A 46 3.87 -15.14 -8.36
N GLU A 47 3.17 -15.30 -9.49
CA GLU A 47 2.36 -14.23 -10.08
C GLU A 47 1.17 -13.81 -9.21
N ASP A 48 0.62 -14.76 -8.44
CA ASP A 48 -0.55 -14.52 -7.58
C ASP A 48 -0.20 -13.71 -6.33
N SER A 49 1.08 -13.64 -5.96
CA SER A 49 1.55 -12.90 -4.78
C SER A 49 1.32 -11.40 -4.87
N ARG A 50 0.98 -10.87 -6.05
CA ARG A 50 0.53 -9.48 -6.23
C ARG A 50 -0.71 -9.15 -5.40
N TYR A 51 -1.59 -10.14 -5.17
CA TYR A 51 -2.80 -9.98 -4.38
C TYR A 51 -2.57 -10.17 -2.88
N LEU A 52 -1.33 -10.30 -2.41
CA LEU A 52 -1.00 -10.42 -1.00
C LEU A 52 -0.32 -9.15 -0.50
N GLY A 53 -0.84 -8.57 0.58
CA GLY A 53 -0.21 -7.46 1.31
C GLY A 53 -0.06 -7.81 2.78
N LEU A 54 1.15 -7.68 3.32
CA LEU A 54 1.44 -7.97 4.72
C LEU A 54 1.94 -6.71 5.42
N THR A 55 1.29 -6.34 6.52
CA THR A 55 1.58 -5.13 7.30
C THR A 55 2.46 -5.41 8.52
N SER A 56 3.19 -4.38 8.96
CA SER A 56 4.02 -4.38 10.18
C SER A 56 4.24 -2.95 10.67
N PRO A 57 4.65 -2.69 11.93
CA PRO A 57 4.45 -3.51 13.14
C PRO A 57 3.01 -3.37 13.66
N ARG A 58 2.69 -3.80 14.89
CA ARG A 58 1.37 -3.58 15.54
C ARG A 58 1.22 -2.13 16.01
N PHE A 59 0.01 -1.75 16.39
CA PHE A 59 -0.32 -0.42 16.94
C PHE A 59 -1.19 -0.52 18.19
N LEU A 60 -1.20 0.52 19.02
CA LEU A 60 -1.96 0.53 20.27
C LEU A 60 -3.45 0.77 20.00
N LEU A 61 -4.32 -0.11 20.50
CA LEU A 61 -5.78 0.04 20.38
C LEU A 61 -6.40 0.84 21.52
N ARG A 62 -5.83 0.74 22.72
CA ARG A 62 -6.44 1.25 23.94
C ARG A 62 -5.38 1.77 24.89
N GLN A 63 -5.62 2.95 25.45
CA GLN A 63 -4.83 3.46 26.58
C GLN A 63 -5.10 2.61 27.84
N PRO A 64 -4.06 2.32 28.64
CA PRO A 64 -4.25 1.64 29.92
C PRO A 64 -5.29 2.37 30.80
N TYR A 65 -6.08 1.62 31.57
CA TYR A 65 -7.06 2.23 32.46
C TYR A 65 -6.36 3.03 33.56
N ALA A 66 -6.76 4.29 33.69
CA ALA A 66 -6.24 5.20 34.70
C ALA A 66 -7.36 6.15 35.13
N PRO A 67 -7.49 6.48 36.43
CA PRO A 67 -8.57 7.32 36.95
C PRO A 67 -8.67 8.73 36.34
N GLY A 68 -7.59 9.26 35.75
CA GLY A 68 -7.58 10.55 35.06
C GLY A 68 -7.82 10.45 33.55
N ASP A 69 -7.17 9.50 32.88
CA ASP A 69 -7.17 9.42 31.41
C ASP A 69 -8.26 8.49 30.87
N ASN A 70 -8.37 7.27 31.41
CA ASN A 70 -9.32 6.25 30.98
C ASN A 70 -10.00 5.62 32.22
N PRO A 71 -10.95 6.33 32.86
CA PRO A 71 -11.54 5.90 34.12
C PRO A 71 -12.61 4.81 33.91
N VAL A 72 -12.76 3.95 34.91
CA VAL A 72 -13.87 2.98 35.00
C VAL A 72 -14.91 3.44 36.02
N LYS A 73 -16.13 2.94 35.89
CA LYS A 73 -17.20 3.20 36.85
C LYS A 73 -17.03 2.31 38.10
N SER A 74 -17.56 2.79 39.22
CA SER A 74 -17.73 2.06 40.50
C SER A 74 -16.48 1.81 41.35
N PHE A 75 -15.31 1.53 40.76
CA PHE A 75 -14.09 1.27 41.53
C PHE A 75 -12.86 1.98 40.96
N TYR A 76 -11.89 2.24 41.82
CA TYR A 76 -10.64 2.89 41.45
C TYR A 76 -9.68 1.88 40.82
N TYR A 77 -9.69 1.79 39.49
CA TYR A 77 -8.80 0.89 38.74
C TYR A 77 -7.62 1.65 38.13
N ARG A 78 -6.43 1.12 38.34
CA ARG A 78 -5.20 1.55 37.66
C ARG A 78 -4.53 0.32 37.07
N GLU A 79 -4.55 0.21 35.75
CA GLU A 79 -3.94 -0.89 35.02
C GLU A 79 -2.41 -0.75 35.08
N ASN A 80 -1.72 -1.84 35.44
CA ASN A 80 -0.28 -1.86 35.54
C ASN A 80 0.34 -2.57 34.33
N VAL A 81 0.88 -1.79 33.39
CA VAL A 81 1.52 -2.24 32.14
C VAL A 81 3.06 -2.18 32.20
N SER A 82 3.64 -2.08 33.40
CA SER A 82 5.10 -1.93 33.56
C SER A 82 5.88 -3.22 33.41
N ARG A 83 5.23 -4.40 33.45
CA ARG A 83 5.89 -5.70 33.48
C ARG A 83 6.30 -6.16 32.09
N SER A 84 5.39 -6.10 31.13
CA SER A 84 5.65 -6.49 29.75
C SER A 84 5.09 -5.46 28.77
N HIS A 85 5.79 -5.29 27.64
CA HIS A 85 5.27 -4.53 26.51
C HIS A 85 4.00 -5.16 25.95
N ASP A 86 3.84 -6.47 26.06
CA ASP A 86 2.66 -7.20 25.59
C ASP A 86 1.45 -7.07 26.52
N ASP A 87 1.58 -6.43 27.69
CA ASP A 87 0.43 -6.09 28.55
C ASP A 87 -0.44 -4.99 27.93
N TYR A 88 0.11 -4.25 26.95
CA TYR A 88 -0.66 -3.30 26.15
C TYR A 88 -1.57 -4.03 25.16
N LEU A 89 -2.75 -3.45 24.89
CA LEU A 89 -3.66 -3.98 23.88
C LEU A 89 -3.19 -3.59 22.47
N TRP A 90 -2.30 -4.41 21.90
CA TRP A 90 -1.84 -4.28 20.53
C TRP A 90 -2.87 -4.76 19.52
N GLY A 91 -3.05 -3.99 18.45
CA GLY A 91 -3.96 -4.26 17.34
C GLY A 91 -3.24 -4.61 16.05
N ASN A 92 -3.98 -5.27 15.15
CA ASN A 92 -3.50 -5.63 13.83
C ASN A 92 -3.57 -4.44 12.86
N THR A 93 -2.41 -4.03 12.36
CA THR A 93 -2.24 -2.87 11.47
C THR A 93 -2.95 -3.00 10.11
N ALA A 94 -3.35 -4.21 9.70
CA ALA A 94 -4.17 -4.41 8.51
C ALA A 94 -5.50 -3.62 8.58
N PHE A 95 -6.08 -3.44 9.77
CA PHE A 95 -7.29 -2.63 9.95
C PHE A 95 -7.06 -1.14 9.63
N LEU A 96 -5.88 -0.60 9.96
CA LEU A 96 -5.54 0.79 9.65
C LEU A 96 -5.35 1.00 8.15
N LEU A 97 -4.70 0.06 7.47
CA LEU A 97 -4.58 0.10 6.01
C LEU A 97 -5.96 0.00 5.33
N ALA A 98 -6.83 -0.89 5.82
CA ALA A 98 -8.20 -1.01 5.34
C ALA A 98 -9.03 0.27 5.57
N ALA A 99 -8.83 0.96 6.69
CA ALA A 99 -9.46 2.26 6.95
C ALA A 99 -9.03 3.32 5.93
N ASN A 100 -7.73 3.40 5.61
CA ASN A 100 -7.23 4.30 4.56
C ASN A 100 -7.83 3.97 3.18
N MET A 101 -7.96 2.68 2.85
CA MET A 101 -8.63 2.24 1.61
C MET A 101 -10.09 2.68 1.57
N ALA A 102 -10.83 2.48 2.67
CA ALA A 102 -12.22 2.88 2.78
C ALA A 102 -12.38 4.40 2.66
N GLU A 103 -11.49 5.17 3.26
CA GLU A 103 -11.50 6.64 3.18
C GLU A 103 -11.20 7.14 1.76
N SER A 104 -10.20 6.57 1.08
CA SER A 104 -9.93 6.85 -0.33
C SER A 104 -11.16 6.56 -1.20
N PHE A 105 -11.82 5.41 -0.97
CA PHE A 105 -13.04 5.06 -1.70
C PHE A 105 -14.22 5.99 -1.37
N ARG A 106 -14.35 6.40 -0.11
CA ARG A 106 -15.40 7.33 0.34
C ARG A 106 -15.26 8.69 -0.34
N GLN A 107 -14.04 9.18 -0.52
CA GLN A 107 -13.77 10.47 -1.17
C GLN A 107 -13.86 10.37 -2.70
N TYR A 108 -13.25 9.34 -3.31
CA TYR A 108 -12.99 9.33 -4.77
C TYR A 108 -13.63 8.16 -5.53
N ARG A 109 -14.24 7.20 -4.83
CA ARG A 109 -14.70 5.89 -5.37
C ARG A 109 -13.58 5.02 -5.94
N TRP A 110 -12.34 5.37 -5.62
CA TRP A 110 -11.11 4.66 -5.98
C TRP A 110 -10.19 4.55 -4.76
N CYS A 111 -9.35 3.52 -4.73
CA CYS A 111 -8.43 3.24 -3.61
C CYS A 111 -6.92 3.44 -3.88
N PRO A 112 -6.44 4.38 -4.74
CA PRO A 112 -5.00 4.59 -4.92
C PRO A 112 -4.38 5.52 -3.86
N ASN A 113 -5.21 6.20 -3.05
CA ASN A 113 -4.76 7.19 -2.07
C ASN A 113 -4.64 6.55 -0.68
N ILE A 114 -3.67 5.66 -0.53
CA ILE A 114 -3.41 4.90 0.70
C ILE A 114 -1.94 4.98 1.15
N ILE A 115 -1.16 5.82 0.48
CA ILE A 115 0.27 6.03 0.74
C ILE A 115 0.58 7.52 0.85
N GLY A 116 1.58 7.83 1.67
CA GLY A 116 2.07 9.17 1.92
C GLY A 116 1.32 9.90 3.05
N PRO A 117 2.03 10.69 3.87
CA PRO A 117 1.48 11.32 5.06
C PRO A 117 0.41 12.39 4.78
N GLN A 118 0.37 12.95 3.58
CA GLN A 118 -0.63 13.95 3.16
C GLN A 118 -1.61 13.41 2.10
N ASN A 119 -1.32 12.24 1.51
CA ASN A 119 -2.02 11.74 0.31
C ASN A 119 -2.84 10.47 0.58
N GLY A 120 -3.35 10.33 1.81
CA GLY A 120 -4.27 9.26 2.22
C GLY A 120 -3.64 8.06 2.93
N GLY A 121 -2.32 8.07 3.15
CA GLY A 121 -1.62 7.03 3.93
C GLY A 121 -1.48 7.34 5.42
N ALA A 122 -1.92 8.51 5.88
CA ALA A 122 -1.80 8.90 7.28
C ALA A 122 -2.89 8.28 8.17
N VAL A 123 -2.45 7.70 9.27
CA VAL A 123 -3.28 7.26 10.39
C VAL A 123 -3.20 8.33 11.47
N LYS A 124 -4.34 8.84 11.90
CA LYS A 124 -4.46 9.94 12.86
C LYS A 124 -5.09 9.43 14.15
N ASP A 125 -4.96 10.22 15.22
CA ASP A 125 -5.64 9.97 16.50
C ASP A 125 -5.28 8.62 17.11
N LEU A 126 -3.98 8.27 17.08
CA LEU A 126 -3.50 7.05 17.73
C LEU A 126 -3.47 7.23 19.26
N PRO A 127 -3.85 6.20 20.04
CA PRO A 127 -3.75 6.22 21.50
C PRO A 127 -2.34 6.58 22.01
N VAL A 128 -2.25 7.62 22.85
CA VAL A 128 -1.00 8.03 23.51
C VAL A 128 -1.08 7.74 25.01
N HIS A 129 -0.09 7.06 25.57
CA HIS A 129 -0.01 6.83 27.02
C HIS A 129 1.22 7.54 27.59
N LEU A 130 1.00 8.49 28.49
CA LEU A 130 2.07 9.20 29.19
C LEU A 130 2.43 8.44 30.46
N TYR A 131 3.70 8.16 30.66
CA TYR A 131 4.19 7.46 31.85
C TYR A 131 5.51 8.08 32.32
N GLU A 132 5.81 7.93 33.62
CA GLU A 132 7.05 8.42 34.18
C GLU A 132 8.16 7.36 33.99
N ALA A 133 9.28 7.79 33.43
CA ALA A 133 10.47 6.96 33.24
C ALA A 133 11.72 7.79 33.54
N MET A 134 12.57 7.27 34.43
CA MET A 134 13.81 7.92 34.87
C MET A 134 13.59 9.38 35.34
N GLY A 135 12.49 9.63 36.06
CA GLY A 135 12.14 10.96 36.59
C GLY A 135 11.64 11.96 35.53
N GLN A 136 11.34 11.51 34.32
CA GLN A 136 10.77 12.33 33.26
C GLN A 136 9.46 11.72 32.74
N LEU A 137 8.52 12.59 32.37
CA LEU A 137 7.31 12.17 31.69
C LEU A 137 7.64 11.83 30.23
N GLN A 138 7.37 10.60 29.82
CA GLN A 138 7.60 10.11 28.46
C GLN A 138 6.29 9.61 27.87
N ALA A 139 6.11 9.82 26.57
CA ALA A 139 5.00 9.25 25.82
C ALA A 139 5.39 7.87 25.29
N LYS A 140 4.60 6.85 25.61
CA LYS A 140 4.70 5.55 24.95
C LYS A 140 4.34 5.73 23.48
N ILE A 141 5.21 5.23 22.62
CA ILE A 141 5.02 5.29 21.18
C ILE A 141 3.79 4.42 20.82
N PRO A 142 2.84 4.93 20.01
CA PRO A 142 1.65 4.16 19.62
C PRO A 142 1.92 2.97 18.70
N THR A 143 3.08 2.94 18.06
CA THR A 143 3.64 1.74 17.42
C THR A 143 4.71 1.13 18.32
N GLU A 144 4.96 -0.16 18.19
CA GLU A 144 5.94 -0.88 19.04
C GLU A 144 7.37 -0.34 18.90
N VAL A 145 7.68 0.23 17.74
CA VAL A 145 9.00 0.74 17.38
C VAL A 145 8.89 2.02 16.54
N LEU A 146 9.86 2.92 16.71
CA LEU A 146 10.09 4.04 15.80
C LEU A 146 10.94 3.56 14.61
N ILE A 147 10.29 3.35 13.48
CA ILE A 147 10.94 2.89 12.25
C ILE A 147 11.58 4.08 11.56
N THR A 148 12.85 3.95 11.20
CA THR A 148 13.59 4.96 10.43
C THR A 148 13.26 4.84 8.94
N ASP A 149 13.41 5.92 8.18
CA ASP A 149 13.14 5.93 6.74
C ASP A 149 13.93 4.84 6.00
N ARG A 150 15.20 4.62 6.37
CA ARG A 150 16.02 3.54 5.82
C ARG A 150 15.41 2.15 6.10
N ARG A 151 14.92 1.92 7.32
CA ARG A 151 14.33 0.63 7.69
C ARG A 151 12.99 0.41 7.00
N GLU A 152 12.18 1.46 6.86
CA GLU A 152 10.94 1.42 6.08
C GLU A 152 11.23 1.00 4.64
N PHE A 153 12.24 1.60 4.02
CA PHE A 153 12.67 1.26 2.66
C PHE A 153 13.15 -0.19 2.54
N GLU A 154 13.99 -0.66 3.45
CA GLU A 154 14.46 -2.06 3.47
C GLU A 154 13.29 -3.05 3.62
N LEU A 155 12.30 -2.75 4.47
CA LEU A 155 11.10 -3.56 4.63
C LEU A 155 10.20 -3.50 3.38
N ALA A 156 10.10 -2.34 2.73
CA ALA A 156 9.30 -2.16 1.53
C ALA A 156 9.87 -2.94 0.32
N GLU A 157 11.19 -3.02 0.19
CA GLU A 157 11.87 -3.86 -0.82
C GLU A 157 11.65 -5.36 -0.55
N GLU A 158 11.47 -5.74 0.72
CA GLU A 158 11.12 -7.10 1.12
C GLU A 158 9.60 -7.41 1.05
N GLY A 159 8.79 -6.45 0.60
CA GLY A 159 7.35 -6.64 0.33
C GLY A 159 6.45 -6.45 1.56
N PHE A 160 6.92 -5.73 2.58
CA PHE A 160 6.13 -5.36 3.75
C PHE A 160 5.55 -3.95 3.65
N ILE A 161 4.35 -3.78 4.19
CA ILE A 161 3.65 -2.51 4.28
C ILE A 161 3.83 -1.98 5.70
N THR A 162 4.74 -1.04 5.85
CA THR A 162 5.22 -0.63 7.17
C THR A 162 4.51 0.62 7.65
N LEU A 163 3.94 0.56 8.86
CA LEU A 163 3.38 1.72 9.56
C LEU A 163 4.49 2.44 10.31
N THR A 164 4.77 3.67 9.90
CA THR A 164 5.80 4.50 10.51
C THR A 164 5.18 5.57 11.40
N MET A 165 5.67 5.70 12.62
CA MET A 165 5.15 6.68 13.57
C MET A 165 5.84 8.03 13.39
N ARG A 166 5.06 9.11 13.35
CA ARG A 166 5.59 10.47 13.39
C ARG A 166 6.00 10.80 14.83
N LYS A 167 7.31 10.84 15.06
CA LYS A 167 7.93 11.12 16.36
C LYS A 167 7.33 12.35 17.04
N GLY A 168 6.93 12.20 18.30
CA GLY A 168 6.38 13.30 19.12
C GLY A 168 4.95 13.72 18.77
N SER A 169 4.22 12.91 18.02
CA SER A 169 2.79 13.11 17.74
C SER A 169 1.99 11.85 17.99
N ASP A 170 0.70 11.90 17.70
CA ASP A 170 -0.29 10.83 17.70
C ASP A 170 -0.61 10.34 16.26
N ASN A 171 0.24 10.67 15.29
CA ASN A 171 0.04 10.32 13.88
C ASN A 171 1.07 9.32 13.39
N ALA A 172 0.65 8.42 12.50
CA ALA A 172 1.51 7.51 11.76
C ALA A 172 1.21 7.59 10.27
N ALA A 173 2.05 6.99 9.43
CA ALA A 173 1.83 6.94 8.00
C ALA A 173 2.36 5.65 7.36
N PHE A 174 1.66 5.20 6.33
CA PHE A 174 2.20 4.27 5.33
C PHE A 174 2.85 5.09 4.22
N PHE A 175 4.15 4.93 4.00
CA PHE A 175 4.87 5.60 2.90
C PHE A 175 4.77 4.83 1.59
N SER A 176 4.74 3.50 1.69
CA SER A 176 4.61 2.58 0.57
C SER A 176 3.57 1.50 0.87
N ALA A 177 3.04 0.87 -0.18
CA ALA A 177 2.08 -0.24 -0.09
C ALA A 177 2.41 -1.25 -1.19
N ASN A 178 3.58 -1.86 -1.09
CA ASN A 178 4.02 -2.93 -1.99
C ASN A 178 3.30 -4.24 -1.62
N SER A 179 2.99 -5.04 -2.62
CA SER A 179 2.59 -6.44 -2.41
C SER A 179 3.79 -7.29 -2.04
N VAL A 180 3.54 -8.53 -1.66
CA VAL A 180 4.56 -9.54 -1.40
C VAL A 180 5.40 -9.87 -2.64
N GLN A 181 4.86 -9.63 -3.84
CA GLN A 181 5.52 -9.97 -5.11
C GLN A 181 6.86 -9.25 -5.28
N LYS A 182 7.91 -10.03 -5.51
CA LYS A 182 9.25 -9.50 -5.80
C LYS A 182 9.29 -8.99 -7.26
N PRO A 183 9.74 -7.74 -7.51
CA PRO A 183 9.99 -7.26 -8.87
C PRO A 183 10.98 -8.15 -9.61
N LYS A 184 10.69 -8.47 -10.88
CA LYS A 184 11.60 -9.21 -11.76
C LYS A 184 12.62 -8.26 -12.38
N VAL A 185 13.87 -8.70 -12.44
CA VAL A 185 14.94 -8.00 -13.16
C VAL A 185 14.92 -8.43 -14.62
N PHE A 186 14.97 -7.47 -15.53
CA PHE A 186 15.02 -7.70 -16.97
C PHE A 186 16.39 -7.28 -17.53
N PRO A 187 16.77 -7.73 -18.75
CA PRO A 187 18.00 -7.28 -19.40
C PRO A 187 18.06 -5.76 -19.53
N ASN A 188 19.26 -5.18 -19.47
CA ASN A 188 19.47 -3.73 -19.55
C ASN A 188 19.37 -3.20 -21.00
N THR A 189 18.25 -3.47 -21.67
CA THR A 189 17.87 -2.91 -22.98
C THR A 189 16.71 -1.92 -22.79
N PRO A 190 16.41 -1.04 -23.78
CA PRO A 190 15.25 -0.15 -23.70
C PRO A 190 13.95 -0.92 -23.40
N GLU A 191 13.72 -2.03 -24.09
CA GLU A 191 12.54 -2.87 -23.92
C GLU A 191 12.52 -3.57 -22.55
N GLY A 192 13.70 -3.99 -22.06
CA GLY A 192 13.83 -4.58 -20.74
C GLY A 192 13.51 -3.61 -19.61
N LYS A 193 13.92 -2.34 -19.72
CA LYS A 193 13.58 -1.29 -18.74
C LYS A 193 12.09 -0.96 -18.73
N GLU A 194 11.45 -0.95 -19.90
CA GLU A 194 10.00 -0.80 -20.01
C GLU A 194 9.26 -1.97 -19.36
N ALA A 195 9.70 -3.21 -19.63
CA ALA A 195 9.14 -4.42 -19.02
C ALA A 195 9.30 -4.41 -17.49
N GLU A 196 10.46 -4.00 -16.99
CA GLU A 196 10.73 -3.87 -15.55
C GLU A 196 9.81 -2.83 -14.90
N THR A 197 9.64 -1.68 -15.54
CA THR A 197 8.72 -0.62 -15.07
C THR A 197 7.28 -1.14 -15.01
N ASN A 198 6.82 -1.80 -16.07
CA ASN A 198 5.48 -2.38 -16.15
C ASN A 198 5.26 -3.46 -15.08
N TYR A 199 6.26 -4.31 -14.86
CA TYR A 199 6.20 -5.35 -13.85
C TYR A 199 6.13 -4.75 -12.44
N LYS A 200 6.95 -3.73 -12.15
CA LYS A 200 6.98 -3.01 -10.87
C LYS A 200 5.67 -2.29 -10.56
N LEU A 201 4.97 -1.73 -11.56
CA LEU A 201 3.62 -1.19 -11.34
C LEU A 201 2.65 -2.26 -10.88
N GLY A 202 2.80 -3.50 -11.39
CA GLY A 202 1.97 -4.65 -11.01
C GLY A 202 2.21 -5.16 -9.59
N THR A 203 3.39 -4.91 -9.00
CA THR A 203 3.71 -5.33 -7.63
C THR A 203 3.22 -4.33 -6.56
N GLN A 204 2.67 -3.19 -6.95
CA GLN A 204 2.24 -2.13 -6.03
C GLN A 204 0.72 -2.11 -5.87
N LEU A 205 0.24 -2.19 -4.63
CA LEU A 205 -1.18 -2.29 -4.33
C LEU A 205 -2.01 -1.08 -4.80
N PRO A 206 -1.55 0.19 -4.69
CA PRO A 206 -2.32 1.34 -5.18
C PRO A 206 -2.73 1.22 -6.65
N TYR A 207 -1.87 0.65 -7.50
CA TYR A 207 -2.17 0.42 -8.91
C TYR A 207 -3.00 -0.85 -9.11
N LEU A 208 -2.72 -1.92 -8.36
CA LEU A 208 -3.51 -3.15 -8.40
C LEU A 208 -4.99 -2.92 -8.02
N PHE A 209 -5.27 -2.02 -7.07
CA PHE A 209 -6.64 -1.67 -6.70
C PHE A 209 -7.41 -1.00 -7.83
N ILE A 210 -6.73 -0.19 -8.67
CA ILE A 210 -7.35 0.40 -9.87
C ILE A 210 -7.75 -0.72 -10.83
N ILE A 211 -6.84 -1.63 -11.15
CA ILE A 211 -7.12 -2.76 -12.06
C ILE A 211 -8.23 -3.66 -11.51
N SER A 212 -8.18 -3.98 -10.21
CA SER A 212 -9.18 -4.79 -9.53
C SER A 212 -10.58 -4.19 -9.66
N ARG A 213 -10.71 -2.87 -9.50
CA ARG A 213 -11.98 -2.17 -9.64
C ARG A 213 -12.46 -2.14 -11.09
N LEU A 214 -11.57 -1.95 -12.06
CA LEU A 214 -11.90 -2.05 -13.49
C LEU A 214 -12.42 -3.45 -13.85
N ALA A 215 -11.76 -4.50 -13.36
CA ALA A 215 -12.20 -5.88 -13.56
C ALA A 215 -13.60 -6.13 -12.97
N HIS A 216 -13.88 -5.60 -11.76
CA HIS A 216 -15.22 -5.67 -11.17
C HIS A 216 -16.28 -4.97 -12.03
N TYR A 217 -16.01 -3.75 -12.50
CA TYR A 217 -16.95 -3.04 -13.36
C TYR A 217 -17.20 -3.76 -14.67
N ILE A 218 -16.14 -4.19 -15.37
CA ILE A 218 -16.26 -4.89 -16.66
C ILE A 218 -17.06 -6.18 -16.49
N LYS A 219 -16.81 -6.94 -15.41
CA LYS A 219 -17.55 -8.17 -15.15
C LYS A 219 -19.05 -7.94 -14.98
N VAL A 220 -19.46 -6.87 -14.30
CA VAL A 220 -20.87 -6.53 -14.09
C VAL A 220 -21.48 -5.98 -15.39
N LEU A 221 -20.84 -4.99 -16.00
CA LEU A 221 -21.34 -4.33 -17.22
C LEU A 221 -21.51 -5.34 -18.36
N GLN A 222 -20.52 -6.18 -18.61
CA GLN A 222 -20.60 -7.16 -19.70
C GLN A 222 -21.63 -8.25 -19.43
N ARG A 223 -21.88 -8.61 -18.16
CA ARG A 223 -22.91 -9.58 -17.80
C ARG A 223 -24.32 -9.08 -18.15
N GLU A 224 -24.59 -7.79 -17.99
CA GLU A 224 -25.87 -7.17 -18.35
C GLU A 224 -26.10 -7.10 -19.87
N GLN A 225 -25.03 -7.19 -20.67
CA GLN A 225 -25.09 -7.08 -22.14
C GLN A 225 -25.18 -8.45 -22.84
N ILE A 226 -25.15 -9.56 -22.10
CA ILE A 226 -25.29 -10.91 -22.68
C ILE A 226 -26.66 -11.04 -23.35
N GLY A 227 -26.66 -11.47 -24.62
CA GLY A 227 -27.87 -11.62 -25.44
C GLY A 227 -28.30 -10.37 -26.23
N SER A 228 -27.53 -9.28 -26.13
CA SER A 228 -27.72 -8.10 -26.98
C SER A 228 -27.13 -8.31 -28.39
N TRP A 229 -27.66 -7.59 -29.37
CA TRP A 229 -27.15 -7.57 -30.74
C TRP A 229 -25.91 -6.68 -30.82
N LYS A 230 -24.72 -7.24 -30.65
CA LYS A 230 -23.46 -6.51 -30.72
C LYS A 230 -22.46 -7.23 -31.60
N GLU A 231 -21.84 -6.46 -32.49
CA GLU A 231 -20.68 -6.91 -33.22
C GLU A 231 -19.38 -6.48 -32.51
N ARG A 232 -18.24 -7.00 -32.98
CA ARG A 232 -16.90 -6.68 -32.47
C ARG A 232 -16.68 -5.16 -32.34
N GLY A 233 -17.03 -4.41 -33.38
CA GLY A 233 -16.86 -2.94 -33.42
C GLY A 233 -17.77 -2.19 -32.46
N ASP A 234 -18.95 -2.73 -32.13
CA ASP A 234 -19.84 -2.13 -31.14
C ASP A 234 -19.27 -2.27 -29.73
N LEU A 235 -18.79 -3.48 -29.39
CA LEU A 235 -18.14 -3.74 -28.10
C LEU A 235 -16.91 -2.85 -27.91
N GLU A 236 -16.05 -2.77 -28.94
CA GLU A 236 -14.86 -1.93 -28.89
C GLU A 236 -15.20 -0.45 -28.67
N ARG A 237 -16.21 0.08 -29.39
CA ARG A 237 -16.66 1.47 -29.27
C ARG A 237 -17.27 1.77 -27.90
N GLU A 238 -18.12 0.89 -27.39
CA GLU A 238 -18.77 1.09 -26.10
C GLU A 238 -17.80 1.01 -24.93
N LEU A 239 -16.91 0.02 -24.94
CA LEU A 239 -15.90 -0.14 -23.89
C LEU A 239 -14.91 1.02 -23.89
N ASN A 240 -14.46 1.49 -25.06
CA ASN A 240 -13.60 2.66 -25.16
C ASN A 240 -14.33 3.94 -24.71
N THR A 241 -15.62 4.09 -25.01
CA THR A 241 -16.45 5.20 -24.49
C THR A 241 -16.56 5.14 -22.97
N TRP A 242 -16.82 3.96 -22.42
CA TRP A 242 -16.97 3.75 -20.98
C TRP A 242 -15.67 4.05 -20.22
N ILE A 243 -14.51 3.54 -20.67
CA ILE A 243 -13.25 3.71 -19.92
C ILE A 243 -12.78 5.17 -19.90
N ARG A 244 -13.10 5.96 -20.93
CA ARG A 244 -12.75 7.40 -21.03
C ARG A 244 -13.26 8.23 -19.86
N GLN A 245 -14.35 7.83 -19.21
CA GLN A 245 -14.86 8.56 -18.04
C GLN A 245 -13.85 8.60 -16.87
N TYR A 246 -12.94 7.62 -16.81
CA TYR A 246 -11.91 7.49 -15.77
C TYR A 246 -10.53 7.97 -16.23
N VAL A 247 -10.43 8.54 -17.44
CA VAL A 247 -9.19 9.05 -18.03
C VAL A 247 -9.09 10.58 -17.85
N ALA A 248 -7.95 11.04 -17.33
CA ALA A 248 -7.54 12.44 -17.32
C ALA A 248 -6.25 12.60 -18.12
N ASP A 249 -6.39 13.01 -19.38
CA ASP A 249 -5.31 13.13 -20.37
C ASP A 249 -4.62 14.51 -20.39
N GLN A 250 -5.12 15.45 -19.59
CA GLN A 250 -4.49 16.76 -19.39
C GLN A 250 -3.04 16.60 -18.92
N GLU A 251 -2.18 17.55 -19.27
CA GLU A 251 -0.76 17.50 -18.89
C GLU A 251 -0.57 17.63 -17.37
N ASN A 252 -1.32 18.55 -16.75
CA ASN A 252 -1.26 18.82 -15.31
C ASN A 252 -2.64 18.92 -14.66
N PRO A 253 -3.42 17.82 -14.57
CA PRO A 253 -4.70 17.84 -13.90
C PRO A 253 -4.51 18.04 -12.38
N PRO A 254 -5.42 18.76 -11.70
CA PRO A 254 -5.40 18.90 -10.24
C PRO A 254 -5.40 17.55 -9.52
N ALA A 255 -4.87 17.51 -8.29
CA ALA A 255 -4.76 16.28 -7.51
C ALA A 255 -6.11 15.58 -7.26
N GLU A 256 -7.18 16.36 -7.06
CA GLU A 256 -8.54 15.82 -6.92
C GLU A 256 -9.00 15.12 -8.20
N VAL A 257 -8.75 15.72 -9.37
CA VAL A 257 -9.09 15.14 -10.68
C VAL A 257 -8.33 13.84 -10.90
N ARG A 258 -7.02 13.81 -10.61
CA ARG A 258 -6.20 12.57 -10.68
C ARG A 258 -6.72 11.47 -9.76
N SER A 259 -7.33 11.83 -8.63
CA SER A 259 -7.86 10.87 -7.66
C SER A 259 -9.20 10.28 -8.11
N ARG A 260 -10.08 11.09 -8.72
CA ARG A 260 -11.37 10.65 -9.28
C ARG A 260 -11.21 9.93 -10.63
N LYS A 261 -10.21 10.31 -11.41
CA LYS A 261 -9.85 9.77 -12.72
C LYS A 261 -8.41 9.24 -12.67
N PRO A 262 -8.21 8.01 -12.17
CA PRO A 262 -6.87 7.50 -11.86
C PRO A 262 -6.04 7.13 -13.10
N LEU A 263 -6.66 7.09 -14.29
CA LEU A 263 -6.00 6.70 -15.54
C LEU A 263 -5.54 7.93 -16.31
N ARG A 264 -4.30 7.89 -16.80
CA ARG A 264 -3.78 8.89 -17.76
C ARG A 264 -4.15 8.50 -19.19
N GLN A 265 -4.07 7.22 -19.53
CA GLN A 265 -4.40 6.67 -20.84
C GLN A 265 -5.03 5.28 -20.68
N ALA A 266 -5.91 4.91 -21.60
CA ALA A 266 -6.49 3.58 -21.68
C ALA A 266 -6.77 3.23 -23.15
N ARG A 267 -6.61 1.95 -23.50
CA ARG A 267 -6.91 1.40 -24.82
C ARG A 267 -7.55 0.02 -24.63
N ILE A 268 -8.68 -0.20 -25.30
CA ILE A 268 -9.36 -1.49 -25.33
C ILE A 268 -9.42 -1.97 -26.77
N GLU A 269 -8.94 -3.18 -27.00
CA GLU A 269 -8.99 -3.86 -28.29
C GLU A 269 -9.86 -5.11 -28.17
N VAL A 270 -10.70 -5.34 -29.18
CA VAL A 270 -11.61 -6.50 -29.23
C VAL A 270 -11.31 -7.30 -30.49
N LEU A 271 -10.99 -8.58 -30.29
CA LEU A 271 -10.69 -9.56 -31.34
C LEU A 271 -11.78 -10.62 -31.37
N ASP A 272 -12.09 -11.15 -32.55
CA ASP A 272 -12.97 -12.31 -32.71
C ASP A 272 -12.24 -13.58 -32.27
N VAL A 273 -12.96 -14.51 -31.64
CA VAL A 273 -12.44 -15.85 -31.33
C VAL A 273 -12.70 -16.76 -32.54
N GLU A 274 -11.63 -17.25 -33.14
CA GLU A 274 -11.72 -18.12 -34.32
C GLU A 274 -12.55 -19.39 -33.99
N GLY A 275 -13.56 -19.66 -34.82
CA GLY A 275 -14.45 -20.82 -34.65
C GLY A 275 -15.60 -20.63 -33.67
N GLU A 276 -15.69 -19.51 -32.95
CA GLU A 276 -16.75 -19.26 -31.96
C GLU A 276 -17.49 -17.93 -32.23
N PRO A 277 -18.50 -17.91 -33.11
CA PRO A 277 -19.30 -16.71 -33.37
C PRO A 277 -19.96 -16.16 -32.10
N GLY A 278 -19.80 -14.85 -31.87
CA GLY A 278 -20.31 -14.16 -30.68
C GLY A 278 -19.38 -14.21 -29.46
N TRP A 279 -18.24 -14.89 -29.56
CA TRP A 279 -17.17 -14.84 -28.57
C TRP A 279 -16.08 -13.87 -28.98
N TYR A 280 -15.63 -13.06 -28.01
CA TYR A 280 -14.64 -12.01 -28.23
C TYR A 280 -13.53 -12.07 -27.20
N GLN A 281 -12.30 -11.88 -27.64
CA GLN A 281 -11.16 -11.66 -26.78
C GLN A 281 -10.94 -10.15 -26.61
N VAL A 282 -10.99 -9.67 -25.37
CA VAL A 282 -10.83 -8.25 -25.04
C VAL A 282 -9.49 -8.02 -24.35
N SER A 283 -8.66 -7.13 -24.91
CA SER A 283 -7.41 -6.68 -24.30
C SER A 283 -7.58 -5.26 -23.77
N LEU A 284 -7.43 -5.07 -22.45
CA LEU A 284 -7.47 -3.77 -21.79
C LEU A 284 -6.06 -3.37 -21.37
N SER A 285 -5.54 -2.32 -22.00
CA SER A 285 -4.27 -1.69 -21.61
C SER A 285 -4.55 -0.35 -20.94
N VAL A 286 -4.03 -0.15 -19.72
CA VAL A 286 -4.21 1.11 -18.97
C VAL A 286 -2.90 1.63 -18.43
N ARG A 287 -2.77 2.96 -18.41
CA ARG A 287 -1.64 3.68 -17.82
C ARG A 287 -2.15 4.57 -16.68
N PRO A 288 -1.84 4.27 -15.41
CA PRO A 288 -2.23 5.12 -14.30
C PRO A 288 -1.38 6.39 -14.22
N HIS A 289 -1.83 7.38 -13.44
CA HIS A 289 -0.96 8.46 -13.00
C HIS A 289 0.07 7.94 -11.99
N PHE A 290 1.34 8.36 -12.14
CA PHE A 290 2.40 7.95 -11.22
C PHE A 290 2.35 8.72 -9.90
N LYS A 291 2.57 7.98 -8.80
CA LYS A 291 2.80 8.51 -7.47
C LYS A 291 4.27 8.88 -7.30
N TYR A 292 4.54 9.96 -6.56
CA TYR A 292 5.90 10.31 -6.14
C TYR A 292 6.33 9.37 -5.00
N MET A 293 7.43 8.65 -5.20
CA MET A 293 7.94 7.65 -4.25
C MET A 293 9.41 7.86 -3.85
N GLY A 294 10.08 8.88 -4.40
CA GLY A 294 11.48 9.18 -4.11
C GLY A 294 12.14 10.00 -5.20
N ALA A 295 13.25 10.64 -4.86
CA ALA A 295 14.16 11.32 -5.78
C ALA A 295 15.58 11.33 -5.19
N SER A 296 16.59 11.27 -6.04
CA SER A 296 17.98 11.57 -5.67
C SER A 296 18.22 13.06 -5.88
N PHE A 297 18.83 13.72 -4.90
CA PHE A 297 19.18 15.15 -4.98
C PHE A 297 20.70 15.29 -4.90
N GLU A 298 21.31 15.79 -5.97
CA GLU A 298 22.73 16.16 -5.99
C GLU A 298 22.85 17.66 -5.75
N LEU A 299 23.54 18.03 -4.67
CA LEU A 299 23.79 19.42 -4.30
C LEU A 299 25.22 19.79 -4.68
N SER A 300 25.38 20.71 -5.62
CA SER A 300 26.67 21.28 -5.99
C SER A 300 26.69 22.80 -5.71
N LEU A 301 27.79 23.27 -5.11
CA LEU A 301 28.05 24.69 -4.93
C LEU A 301 28.70 25.23 -6.21
N VAL A 302 28.00 26.11 -6.93
CA VAL A 302 28.51 26.74 -8.16
C VAL A 302 28.87 28.21 -7.87
N GLY A 303 30.13 28.58 -8.09
CA GLY A 303 30.70 29.89 -7.74
C GLY A 303 30.34 31.07 -8.67
N ARG A 304 29.63 30.82 -9.77
CA ARG A 304 28.96 31.82 -10.62
C ARG A 304 27.75 31.14 -11.26
N LEU A 305 26.54 31.64 -10.99
CA LEU A 305 25.41 31.35 -11.87
C LEU A 305 25.74 31.94 -13.24
N ASP A 306 25.63 31.14 -14.29
CA ASP A 306 25.63 31.67 -15.65
C ASP A 306 24.54 32.74 -15.74
N ARG A 307 24.98 33.94 -16.13
CA ARG A 307 24.08 35.04 -16.51
C ARG A 307 23.85 34.91 -18.00
N ASP A 308 22.75 34.25 -18.35
CA ASP A 308 22.05 34.51 -19.61
C ASP A 308 20.78 35.32 -19.29
#